data_AF-A0A962ZPS9-F1
#
_entry.id   AF-A0A962ZPS9-F1
#
_cell.length_a   1.000
_cell.length_b   1.000
_cell.length_c   1.000
_cell.angle_alpha   90.00
_cell.angle_beta   90.00
_cell.angle_gamma   90.00
#
_symmetry.space_group_name_H-M   'P 1'
#
loop_
_entity.id
_entity.type
_entity.pdbx_description
1 polymer ?
#
loop_
_entity_poly.entity_id
_entity_poly.type
_entity_poly.pdbx_seq_one_letter_code
_entity_poly.pdbx_strand_id
1 'polypeptide(L)'
;MEKVERFVRTILNGFESYFADFQNVTLAAKSRFEIADWHGIRRASIQRIDMYKAKTSKVLEYVELIAGDDLRDLDFWRDARERYSQLIKGHDNFEIAETFFNSVYCAVFKHRKIRDEYAFVFSPLGDMPPADVSRVYRTYKLNGSLENLLERVLTDYAFSIPYEDMQRDIANIRTAIDEYLAPRFELSNEGLEFQVLEHHFFRNKGAYVVGRILSGGKSMPFVLPILHNEAGGVYVDTILFGADKVSVLFSFTRSYFLVDASIPSQYVLFLQQLMPAKPISEIYSAMGYNKHGKTYYHRCAFRHMQSTTDKFIIAPGIKGMVMTVFTM
;
A
#
# COMPACT_ATOMS: atom_id res chain seq x y z
N MET A 1 32.75 -3.41 17.08
CA MET A 1 31.37 -3.63 17.60
C MET A 1 30.58 -2.34 17.76
N GLU A 2 31.03 -1.33 18.52
CA GLU A 2 30.25 -0.10 18.74
C GLU A 2 29.97 0.70 17.45
N LYS A 3 30.92 0.72 16.50
CA LYS A 3 30.79 1.41 15.22
C LYS A 3 29.66 0.86 14.34
N VAL A 4 29.65 -0.46 14.13
CA VAL A 4 28.58 -1.17 13.39
C VAL A 4 27.23 -0.92 14.07
N GLU A 5 27.17 -0.98 15.39
CA GLU A 5 25.92 -0.73 16.14
C GLU A 5 25.37 0.68 15.91
N ARG A 6 26.22 1.71 16.01
CA ARG A 6 25.83 3.10 15.73
C ARG A 6 25.39 3.27 14.27
N PHE A 7 26.07 2.61 13.34
CA PHE A 7 25.75 2.63 11.91
C PHE A 7 24.34 2.08 11.64
N VAL A 8 24.04 0.87 12.10
CA VAL A 8 22.75 0.22 11.85
C VAL A 8 21.59 0.94 12.54
N ARG A 9 21.80 1.48 13.76
CA ARG A 9 20.82 2.32 14.45
C ARG A 9 20.54 3.62 13.71
N THR A 10 21.55 4.21 13.09
CA THR A 10 21.37 5.43 12.30
C THR A 10 20.49 5.17 11.07
N ILE A 11 20.68 4.02 10.40
CA ILE A 11 19.82 3.60 9.30
C ILE A 11 18.37 3.38 9.79
N LEU A 12 18.20 2.68 10.91
CA LEU A 12 16.87 2.39 11.47
C LEU A 12 16.13 3.66 11.88
N ASN A 13 16.78 4.56 12.63
CA ASN A 13 16.21 5.85 13.01
C ASN A 13 15.85 6.70 11.77
N GLY A 14 16.66 6.58 10.71
CA GLY A 14 16.38 7.19 9.41
C GLY A 14 15.10 6.67 8.77
N PHE A 15 14.90 5.35 8.81
CA PHE A 15 13.67 4.69 8.38
C PHE A 15 12.46 5.12 9.22
N GLU A 16 12.56 5.08 10.55
CA GLU A 16 11.47 5.49 11.45
C GLU A 16 11.07 6.94 11.22
N SER A 17 12.05 7.84 11.07
CA SER A 17 11.81 9.24 10.76
C SER A 17 11.17 9.43 9.38
N TYR A 18 11.59 8.67 8.37
CA TYR A 18 10.93 8.66 7.06
C TYR A 18 9.47 8.20 7.18
N PHE A 19 9.23 7.11 7.89
CA PHE A 19 7.92 6.48 7.99
C PHE A 19 6.92 7.38 8.73
N ALA A 20 7.35 8.01 9.83
CA ALA A 20 6.55 8.98 10.55
C ALA A 20 6.13 10.17 9.67
N ASP A 21 7.08 10.76 8.92
CA ASP A 21 6.76 11.86 8.00
C ASP A 21 5.83 11.41 6.86
N PHE A 22 5.98 10.17 6.40
CA PHE A 22 5.12 9.56 5.39
C PHE A 22 3.67 9.43 5.86
N GLN A 23 3.48 9.02 7.11
CA GLN A 23 2.16 8.97 7.73
C GLN A 23 1.59 10.36 7.94
N ASN A 24 2.38 11.33 8.43
CA ASN A 24 1.93 12.71 8.65
C ASN A 24 1.41 13.38 7.37
N VAL A 25 2.11 13.21 6.24
CA VAL A 25 1.65 13.72 4.94
C VAL A 25 0.30 13.10 4.54
N THR A 26 0.12 11.82 4.86
CA THR A 26 -1.03 11.01 4.50
C THR A 26 -2.25 11.30 5.38
N LEU A 27 -2.07 11.48 6.69
CA LEU A 27 -3.11 11.86 7.65
C LEU A 27 -3.84 13.15 7.24
N ALA A 28 -3.10 14.12 6.70
CA ALA A 28 -3.66 15.38 6.23
C ALA A 28 -4.50 15.25 4.93
N ALA A 29 -4.60 14.06 4.31
CA ALA A 29 -5.39 13.85 3.10
C ALA A 29 -6.89 14.07 3.34
N LYS A 30 -7.43 13.62 4.49
CA LYS A 30 -8.85 13.81 4.84
C LYS A 30 -9.19 15.30 4.90
N SER A 31 -8.45 16.10 5.67
CA SER A 31 -8.69 17.54 5.79
C SER A 31 -8.56 18.27 4.46
N ARG A 32 -7.60 17.88 3.60
CA ARG A 32 -7.46 18.47 2.25
C ARG A 32 -8.63 18.13 1.34
N PHE A 33 -9.17 16.92 1.44
CA PHE A 33 -10.37 16.51 0.70
C PHE A 33 -11.60 17.30 1.18
N GLU A 34 -11.76 17.47 2.49
CA GLU A 34 -12.87 18.22 3.10
C GLU A 34 -12.93 19.69 2.69
N ILE A 35 -11.77 20.35 2.56
CA ILE A 35 -11.69 21.75 2.10
C ILE A 35 -11.51 21.89 0.59
N ALA A 36 -11.63 20.79 -0.17
CA ALA A 36 -11.42 20.73 -1.62
C ALA A 36 -10.05 21.27 -2.10
N ASP A 37 -8.98 21.14 -1.30
CA ASP A 37 -7.61 21.54 -1.69
C ASP A 37 -6.95 20.50 -2.61
N TRP A 38 -7.44 20.43 -3.86
CA TRP A 38 -6.95 19.50 -4.88
C TRP A 38 -5.47 19.73 -5.22
N HIS A 39 -5.04 20.99 -5.21
CA HIS A 39 -3.63 21.34 -5.42
C HIS A 39 -2.77 20.84 -4.26
N GLY A 40 -3.25 20.91 -3.03
CA GLY A 40 -2.61 20.35 -1.84
C GLY A 40 -2.51 18.83 -1.90
N ILE A 41 -3.56 18.12 -2.31
CA ILE A 41 -3.49 16.66 -2.50
C ILE A 41 -2.43 16.30 -3.54
N ARG A 42 -2.37 17.02 -4.66
CA ARG A 42 -1.34 16.81 -5.69
C ARG A 42 0.07 17.07 -5.14
N ARG A 43 0.29 18.18 -4.42
CA ARG A 43 1.57 18.50 -3.79
C ARG A 43 1.98 17.43 -2.77
N ALA A 44 1.04 16.98 -1.94
CA ALA A 44 1.28 15.92 -0.95
C ALA A 44 1.69 14.59 -1.61
N SER A 45 1.05 14.22 -2.72
CA SER A 45 1.41 13.02 -3.49
C SER A 45 2.84 13.08 -4.03
N ILE A 46 3.26 14.24 -4.57
CA ILE A 46 4.64 14.45 -5.04
C ILE A 46 5.63 14.42 -3.87
N GLN A 47 5.34 15.17 -2.80
CA GLN A 47 6.18 15.23 -1.60
C GLN A 47 6.44 13.82 -1.03
N ARG A 48 5.40 12.98 -0.96
CA ARG A 48 5.50 11.60 -0.45
C ARG A 48 6.44 10.73 -1.29
N ILE A 49 6.49 10.93 -2.61
CA ILE A 49 7.41 10.23 -3.52
C ILE A 49 8.86 10.69 -3.30
N ASP A 50 9.08 12.01 -3.24
CA ASP A 50 10.42 12.59 -3.15
C ASP A 50 11.07 12.38 -1.77
N MET A 51 10.25 12.32 -0.73
CA MET A 51 10.69 12.24 0.66
C MET A 51 11.57 11.02 0.94
N TYR A 52 11.30 9.87 0.31
CA TYR A 52 12.14 8.70 0.48
C TYR A 52 13.59 9.01 0.09
N LYS A 53 13.79 9.63 -1.08
CA LYS A 53 15.12 9.99 -1.58
C LYS A 53 15.80 11.04 -0.71
N ALA A 54 15.05 12.03 -0.23
CA ALA A 54 15.57 13.05 0.68
C ALA A 54 16.07 12.43 1.99
N LYS A 55 15.28 11.52 2.58
CA LYS A 55 15.62 10.84 3.83
C LYS A 55 16.81 9.91 3.68
N THR A 56 16.87 9.09 2.62
CA THR A 56 18.02 8.22 2.39
C THR A 56 19.31 9.01 2.13
N SER A 57 19.23 10.15 1.43
CA SER A 57 20.40 11.01 1.19
C SER A 57 20.93 11.61 2.50
N LYS A 58 20.04 12.08 3.37
CA LYS A 58 20.42 12.59 4.71
C LYS A 58 21.04 11.50 5.59
N VAL A 59 20.47 10.29 5.57
CA VAL A 59 21.04 9.14 6.30
C VAL A 59 22.42 8.78 5.78
N LEU A 60 22.62 8.86 4.45
CA LEU A 60 23.90 8.59 3.81
C LEU A 60 25.03 9.47 4.39
N GLU A 61 24.78 10.78 4.57
CA GLU A 61 25.74 11.71 5.17
C GLU A 61 26.16 11.28 6.58
N TYR A 62 25.22 10.81 7.40
CA TYR A 62 25.53 10.35 8.76
C TYR A 62 26.28 9.03 8.77
N VAL A 63 25.87 8.08 7.95
CA VAL A 63 26.54 6.77 7.92
C VAL A 63 27.93 6.85 7.28
N GLU A 64 28.16 7.80 6.37
CA GLU A 64 29.49 8.14 5.85
C GLU A 64 30.44 8.58 6.98
N LEU A 65 29.98 9.49 7.85
CA LEU A 65 30.75 9.95 9.02
C LEU A 65 31.01 8.82 10.04
N ILE A 66 30.01 7.98 10.30
CA ILE A 66 30.12 6.89 11.28
C ILE A 66 31.03 5.78 10.77
N ALA A 67 30.88 5.37 9.50
CA ALA A 67 31.65 4.27 8.92
C ALA A 67 33.06 4.68 8.50
N GLY A 68 33.28 5.94 8.09
CA GLY A 68 34.59 6.40 7.60
C GLY A 68 35.14 5.50 6.50
N ASP A 69 36.39 5.04 6.67
CA ASP A 69 37.07 4.19 5.69
C ASP A 69 36.39 2.82 5.49
N ASP A 70 35.66 2.31 6.49
CA ASP A 70 34.97 1.02 6.43
C ASP A 70 33.69 1.06 5.59
N LEU A 71 33.22 2.26 5.17
CA LEU A 71 31.94 2.39 4.46
C LEU A 71 31.87 1.53 3.20
N ARG A 72 33.00 1.32 2.51
CA ARG A 72 33.08 0.52 1.28
C ARG A 72 33.61 -0.89 1.50
N ASP A 73 33.83 -1.28 2.76
CA ASP A 73 34.21 -2.63 3.13
C ASP A 73 32.98 -3.55 3.13
N LEU A 74 33.06 -4.65 2.38
CA LEU A 74 31.95 -5.60 2.28
C LEU A 74 31.77 -6.41 3.57
N ASP A 75 32.84 -6.68 4.30
CA ASP A 75 32.73 -7.43 5.57
C ASP A 75 32.05 -6.57 6.64
N PHE A 76 32.32 -5.26 6.66
CA PHE A 76 31.55 -4.31 7.47
C PHE A 76 30.05 -4.35 7.16
N TRP A 77 29.66 -4.42 5.88
CA TRP A 77 28.25 -4.51 5.48
C TRP A 77 27.61 -5.86 5.79
N ARG A 78 28.39 -6.96 5.76
CA ARG A 78 27.93 -8.28 6.21
C ARG A 78 27.54 -8.24 7.68
N ASP A 79 28.44 -7.72 8.52
CA ASP A 79 28.19 -7.54 9.96
C ASP A 79 27.03 -6.58 10.23
N ALA A 80 26.95 -5.47 9.47
CA ALA A 80 25.87 -4.51 9.58
C ALA A 80 24.51 -5.12 9.22
N ARG A 81 24.43 -5.93 8.15
CA ARG A 81 23.19 -6.62 7.77
C ARG A 81 22.72 -7.56 8.87
N GLU A 82 23.62 -8.39 9.41
CA GLU A 82 23.28 -9.33 10.49
C GLU A 82 22.76 -8.57 11.72
N ARG A 83 23.48 -7.53 12.15
CA ARG A 83 23.07 -6.74 13.31
C ARG A 83 21.76 -5.99 13.08
N TYR A 84 21.58 -5.39 11.90
CA TYR A 84 20.33 -4.71 11.53
C TYR A 84 19.14 -5.68 11.54
N SER A 85 19.33 -6.90 11.04
CA SER A 85 18.30 -7.95 11.07
C SER A 85 17.86 -8.30 12.49
N GLN A 86 18.78 -8.32 13.46
CA GLN A 86 18.43 -8.54 14.87
C GLN A 86 17.69 -7.35 15.47
N LEU A 87 18.03 -6.12 15.10
CA LEU A 87 17.37 -4.91 15.59
C LEU A 87 15.92 -4.77 15.12
N ILE A 88 15.64 -5.15 13.87
CA ILE A 88 14.28 -5.05 13.30
C ILE A 88 13.42 -6.28 13.63
N LYS A 89 13.94 -7.27 14.37
CA LYS A 89 13.18 -8.44 14.76
C LYS A 89 12.04 -8.03 15.69
N GLY A 90 10.80 -8.25 15.26
CA GLY A 90 9.60 -7.83 15.98
C GLY A 90 9.13 -6.40 15.69
N HIS A 91 9.81 -5.68 14.78
CA HIS A 91 9.32 -4.41 14.25
C HIS A 91 8.17 -4.67 13.27
N ASP A 92 7.03 -3.97 13.42
CA ASP A 92 5.81 -4.22 12.61
C ASP A 92 6.02 -4.06 11.09
N ASN A 93 6.92 -3.15 10.72
CA ASN A 93 7.25 -2.80 9.32
C ASN A 93 8.68 -3.21 8.90
N PHE A 94 9.20 -4.33 9.40
CA PHE A 94 10.58 -4.77 9.14
C PHE A 94 10.90 -4.90 7.64
N GLU A 95 9.94 -5.28 6.81
CA GLU A 95 10.06 -5.50 5.36
C GLU A 95 10.39 -4.20 4.60
N ILE A 96 9.84 -3.08 5.09
CA ILE A 96 10.12 -1.75 4.55
C ILE A 96 11.45 -1.23 5.11
N ALA A 97 11.75 -1.55 6.38
CA ALA A 97 13.04 -1.23 7.00
C ALA A 97 14.21 -1.90 6.27
N GLU A 98 14.09 -3.16 5.86
CA GLU A 98 15.06 -3.86 5.00
C GLU A 98 15.24 -3.16 3.64
N THR A 99 14.14 -2.70 3.05
CA THR A 99 14.19 -1.94 1.79
C THR A 99 14.91 -0.61 1.95
N PHE A 100 14.74 0.04 3.11
CA PHE A 100 15.46 1.26 3.46
C PHE A 100 16.97 1.00 3.60
N PHE A 101 17.36 -0.06 4.30
CA PHE A 101 18.75 -0.51 4.36
C PHE A 101 19.34 -0.76 2.97
N ASN A 102 18.62 -1.50 2.11
CA ASN A 102 19.04 -1.77 0.74
C ASN A 102 19.26 -0.50 -0.08
N SER A 103 18.45 0.54 0.16
CA SER A 103 18.58 1.81 -0.52
C SER A 103 19.84 2.57 -0.11
N VAL A 104 20.21 2.52 1.18
CA VAL A 104 21.49 3.07 1.67
C VAL A 104 22.67 2.28 1.10
N TYR A 105 22.62 0.94 1.14
CA TYR A 105 23.65 0.08 0.55
C TYR A 105 23.86 0.39 -0.95
N CYS A 106 22.77 0.45 -1.71
CA CYS A 106 22.83 0.71 -3.15
C CYS A 106 23.38 2.11 -3.47
N ALA A 107 23.16 3.09 -2.60
CA ALA A 107 23.74 4.42 -2.76
C ALA A 107 25.27 4.39 -2.61
N VAL A 108 25.77 3.71 -1.58
CA VAL A 108 27.22 3.55 -1.32
C VAL A 108 27.93 2.82 -2.45
N PHE A 109 27.38 1.68 -2.90
CA PHE A 109 28.00 0.84 -3.92
C PHE A 109 27.57 1.17 -5.36
N LYS A 110 26.86 2.29 -5.56
CA LYS A 110 26.36 2.73 -6.88
C LYS A 110 25.60 1.61 -7.63
N HIS A 111 24.74 0.91 -6.91
CA HIS A 111 23.93 -0.22 -7.41
C HIS A 111 24.74 -1.40 -7.97
N ARG A 112 25.95 -1.62 -7.46
CA ARG A 112 26.80 -2.77 -7.79
C ARG A 112 26.89 -3.75 -6.62
N LYS A 113 27.33 -4.98 -6.89
CA LYS A 113 27.59 -6.03 -5.88
C LYS A 113 26.38 -6.31 -4.96
N ILE A 114 25.17 -6.33 -5.53
CA ILE A 114 23.95 -6.66 -4.77
C ILE A 114 23.93 -8.18 -4.57
N ARG A 115 24.26 -8.61 -3.36
CA ARG A 115 24.25 -10.02 -2.93
C ARG A 115 23.56 -10.12 -1.58
N ASP A 116 22.90 -11.25 -1.33
CA ASP A 116 22.15 -11.46 -0.09
C ASP A 116 23.05 -11.46 1.16
N GLU A 117 24.36 -11.63 0.99
CA GLU A 117 25.35 -11.52 2.08
C GLU A 117 25.46 -10.10 2.65
N TYR A 118 25.22 -9.06 1.85
CA TYR A 118 25.47 -7.65 2.20
C TYR A 118 24.22 -6.78 2.16
N ALA A 119 23.17 -7.25 1.48
CA ALA A 119 21.88 -6.59 1.35
C ALA A 119 20.75 -7.58 1.59
N PHE A 120 19.55 -7.10 1.87
CA PHE A 120 18.33 -7.91 2.01
C PHE A 120 17.74 -8.21 0.64
N VAL A 121 18.42 -9.02 -0.18
CA VAL A 121 17.86 -9.51 -1.44
C VAL A 121 16.63 -10.35 -1.12
N PHE A 122 16.76 -11.25 -0.16
CA PHE A 122 15.67 -11.94 0.51
C PHE A 122 15.57 -11.51 1.97
N SER A 123 14.35 -11.57 2.51
CA SER A 123 14.12 -11.29 3.92
C SER A 123 14.45 -12.55 4.75
N PRO A 124 15.35 -12.46 5.75
CA PRO A 124 15.53 -13.54 6.72
C PRO A 124 14.32 -13.73 7.65
N LEU A 125 13.42 -12.76 7.72
CA LEU A 125 12.21 -12.77 8.57
C LEU A 125 10.94 -13.19 7.80
N GLY A 126 11.08 -13.54 6.51
CA GLY A 126 9.96 -13.77 5.59
C GLY A 126 9.59 -12.50 4.81
N ASP A 127 9.11 -12.67 3.58
CA ASP A 127 8.88 -11.54 2.67
C ASP A 127 7.73 -10.63 3.08
N MET A 128 6.81 -11.15 3.89
CA MET A 128 5.68 -10.42 4.45
C MET A 128 5.65 -10.63 5.96
N PRO A 129 5.42 -9.58 6.75
CA PRO A 129 5.16 -9.73 8.17
C PRO A 129 3.94 -10.63 8.44
N PRO A 130 3.97 -11.46 9.48
CA PRO A 130 2.76 -12.10 9.98
C PRO A 130 1.85 -11.00 10.52
N ALA A 131 0.70 -10.81 9.88
CA ALA A 131 -0.20 -9.70 10.16
C ALA A 131 -1.63 -10.21 10.37
N ASP A 132 -2.23 -9.81 11.50
CA ASP A 132 -3.63 -10.03 11.78
C ASP A 132 -4.50 -9.01 11.03
N VAL A 133 -5.07 -9.46 9.90
CA VAL A 133 -5.90 -8.61 9.03
C VAL A 133 -7.21 -8.16 9.69
N SER A 134 -7.63 -8.77 10.80
CA SER A 134 -8.88 -8.39 11.49
C SER A 134 -8.81 -7.01 12.14
N ARG A 135 -7.59 -6.46 12.28
CA ARG A 135 -7.34 -5.17 12.95
C ARG A 135 -7.52 -3.95 12.05
N VAL A 136 -7.60 -4.13 10.72
CA VAL A 136 -7.63 -3.01 9.75
C VAL A 136 -8.99 -2.77 9.12
N TYR A 137 -10.02 -3.51 9.53
CA TYR A 137 -11.38 -3.32 9.02
C TYR A 137 -12.41 -3.30 10.14
N ARG A 138 -13.50 -2.59 9.88
CA ARG A 138 -14.71 -2.59 10.70
C ARG A 138 -15.69 -3.61 10.15
N THR A 139 -16.38 -4.31 11.06
CA THR A 139 -17.41 -5.30 10.75
C THR A 139 -18.80 -4.70 10.98
N TYR A 140 -19.64 -4.71 9.95
CA TYR A 140 -21.03 -4.31 10.01
C TYR A 140 -21.92 -5.51 9.69
N LYS A 141 -22.60 -6.03 10.71
CA LYS A 141 -23.57 -7.12 10.54
C LYS A 141 -24.95 -6.58 10.19
N LEU A 142 -25.68 -7.31 9.35
CA LEU A 142 -27.07 -7.00 9.04
C LEU A 142 -27.94 -7.17 10.28
N ASN A 143 -28.39 -6.04 10.84
CA ASN A 143 -29.32 -5.98 11.96
C ASN A 143 -30.52 -5.12 11.53
N GLY A 144 -31.60 -5.76 11.11
CA GLY A 144 -32.75 -5.06 10.51
C GLY A 144 -32.62 -4.96 8.99
N SER A 145 -32.60 -3.74 8.45
CA SER A 145 -32.57 -3.49 7.01
C SER A 145 -31.15 -3.23 6.48
N LEU A 146 -30.97 -3.43 5.17
CA LEU A 146 -29.71 -3.12 4.49
C LEU A 146 -29.44 -1.61 4.49
N GLU A 147 -30.48 -0.81 4.43
CA GLU A 147 -30.45 0.65 4.48
C GLU A 147 -29.85 1.13 5.82
N ASN A 148 -30.30 0.56 6.95
CA ASN A 148 -29.73 0.89 8.26
C ASN A 148 -28.26 0.46 8.38
N LEU A 149 -27.86 -0.61 7.69
CA LEU A 149 -26.45 -1.00 7.63
C LEU A 149 -25.64 0.01 6.81
N LEU A 150 -26.12 0.38 5.62
CA LEU A 150 -25.45 1.35 4.74
C LEU A 150 -25.39 2.74 5.39
N GLU A 151 -26.43 3.17 6.11
CA GLU A 151 -26.43 4.41 6.88
C GLU A 151 -25.36 4.40 7.97
N ARG A 152 -25.20 3.29 8.71
CA ARG A 152 -24.12 3.14 9.69
C ARG A 152 -22.74 3.20 9.04
N VAL A 153 -22.56 2.54 7.89
CA VAL A 153 -21.31 2.63 7.12
C VAL A 153 -21.04 4.08 6.70
N LEU A 154 -21.99 4.77 6.06
CA LEU A 154 -21.75 6.15 5.61
C LEU A 154 -21.56 7.14 6.77
N THR A 155 -22.22 6.92 7.91
CA THR A 155 -22.04 7.73 9.13
C THR A 155 -20.65 7.56 9.71
N ASP A 156 -20.16 6.32 9.82
CA ASP A 156 -18.81 6.04 10.34
C ASP A 156 -17.68 6.63 9.47
N TYR A 157 -17.95 6.73 8.16
CA TYR A 157 -17.02 7.28 7.16
C TYR A 157 -17.33 8.74 6.81
N ALA A 158 -18.15 9.41 7.60
CA ALA A 158 -18.52 10.80 7.37
C ALA A 158 -17.31 11.75 7.44
N PHE A 159 -17.43 12.81 6.66
CA PHE A 159 -16.51 13.94 6.64
C PHE A 159 -17.05 15.05 7.56
N SER A 160 -16.22 16.08 7.80
CA SER A 160 -16.68 17.32 8.44
C SER A 160 -17.65 18.14 7.56
N ILE A 161 -17.78 17.79 6.28
CA ILE A 161 -18.76 18.32 5.33
C ILE A 161 -19.93 17.34 5.14
N PRO A 162 -21.17 17.85 4.94
CA PRO A 162 -22.35 17.01 4.86
C PRO A 162 -22.42 16.19 3.57
N TYR A 163 -23.17 15.09 3.61
CA TYR A 163 -23.66 14.47 2.39
C TYR A 163 -24.71 15.37 1.72
N GLU A 164 -24.68 15.48 0.40
CA GLU A 164 -25.69 16.20 -0.38
C GLU A 164 -27.08 15.60 -0.16
N ASP A 165 -27.18 14.29 -0.32
CA ASP A 165 -28.38 13.50 -0.06
C ASP A 165 -28.00 12.04 0.25
N MET A 166 -27.78 11.75 1.53
CA MET A 166 -27.36 10.41 1.96
C MET A 166 -28.44 9.35 1.65
N GLN A 167 -29.72 9.69 1.75
CA GLN A 167 -30.80 8.72 1.56
C GLN A 167 -30.95 8.32 0.09
N ARG A 168 -30.82 9.29 -0.83
CA ARG A 168 -30.71 9.00 -2.26
C ARG A 168 -29.54 8.07 -2.57
N ASP A 169 -28.37 8.37 -2.01
CA ASP A 169 -27.17 7.58 -2.26
C ASP A 169 -27.30 6.14 -1.71
N ILE A 170 -27.88 5.98 -0.51
CA ILE A 170 -28.22 4.66 0.05
C ILE A 170 -29.20 3.90 -0.85
N ALA A 171 -30.26 4.56 -1.35
CA ALA A 171 -31.22 3.95 -2.26
C ALA A 171 -30.54 3.46 -3.55
N ASN A 172 -29.66 4.27 -4.14
CA ASN A 172 -28.90 3.90 -5.34
C ASN A 172 -27.97 2.70 -5.08
N ILE A 173 -27.26 2.69 -3.94
CA ILE A 173 -26.40 1.57 -3.55
C ILE A 173 -27.23 0.30 -3.36
N ARG A 174 -28.38 0.40 -2.69
CA ARG A 174 -29.29 -0.74 -2.51
C ARG A 174 -29.77 -1.29 -3.84
N THR A 175 -30.26 -0.45 -4.75
CA THR A 175 -30.67 -0.89 -6.09
C THR A 175 -29.54 -1.62 -6.81
N ALA A 176 -28.31 -1.09 -6.76
CA ALA A 176 -27.16 -1.75 -7.35
C ALA A 176 -26.80 -3.09 -6.68
N ILE A 177 -26.95 -3.21 -5.35
CA ILE A 177 -26.79 -4.48 -4.62
C ILE A 177 -27.87 -5.48 -5.04
N ASP A 178 -29.13 -5.06 -5.13
CA ASP A 178 -30.25 -5.93 -5.49
C ASP A 178 -30.12 -6.43 -6.94
N GLU A 179 -29.72 -5.57 -7.87
CA GLU A 179 -29.55 -5.94 -9.28
C GLU A 179 -28.30 -6.80 -9.54
N TYR A 180 -27.17 -6.47 -8.92
CA TYR A 180 -25.90 -7.12 -9.20
C TYR A 180 -25.60 -8.29 -8.27
N LEU A 181 -25.87 -8.13 -6.97
CA LEU A 181 -25.46 -9.06 -5.92
C LEU A 181 -26.52 -10.11 -5.64
N ALA A 182 -27.81 -9.75 -5.55
CA ALA A 182 -28.89 -10.70 -5.20
C ALA A 182 -28.95 -11.96 -6.09
N PRO A 183 -28.69 -11.89 -7.41
CA PRO A 183 -28.64 -13.11 -8.24
C PRO A 183 -27.45 -14.04 -7.94
N ARG A 184 -26.44 -13.56 -7.22
CA ARG A 184 -25.13 -14.21 -7.02
C ARG A 184 -24.88 -14.55 -5.54
N PHE A 185 -25.55 -13.84 -4.64
CA PHE A 185 -25.39 -13.84 -3.19
C PHE A 185 -26.76 -13.81 -2.51
N GLU A 186 -26.95 -14.67 -1.51
CA GLU A 186 -28.13 -14.60 -0.64
C GLU A 186 -27.97 -13.42 0.33
N LEU A 187 -28.74 -12.36 0.10
CA LEU A 187 -28.69 -11.13 0.89
C LEU A 187 -29.54 -11.18 2.17
N SER A 188 -30.47 -12.13 2.27
CA SER A 188 -31.42 -12.28 3.38
C SER A 188 -30.96 -13.23 4.49
N ASN A 189 -29.70 -13.68 4.45
CA ASN A 189 -29.21 -14.73 5.34
C ASN A 189 -28.71 -14.16 6.69
N GLU A 190 -28.90 -14.92 7.77
CA GLU A 190 -28.30 -14.64 9.09
C GLU A 190 -26.78 -14.83 9.00
N GLY A 191 -26.09 -13.81 8.51
CA GLY A 191 -24.66 -13.91 8.22
C GLY A 191 -24.15 -12.89 7.19
N LEU A 192 -25.02 -12.05 6.62
CA LEU A 192 -24.58 -10.92 5.81
C LEU A 192 -23.74 -9.95 6.66
N GLU A 193 -22.49 -9.77 6.26
CA GLU A 193 -21.53 -8.92 6.95
C GLU A 193 -20.73 -8.08 5.95
N PHE A 194 -20.59 -6.78 6.22
CA PHE A 194 -19.69 -5.91 5.50
C PHE A 194 -18.41 -5.75 6.31
N GLN A 195 -17.27 -6.06 5.70
CA GLN A 195 -15.96 -5.80 6.26
C GLN A 195 -15.31 -4.66 5.48
N VAL A 196 -15.12 -3.52 6.13
CA VAL A 196 -14.74 -2.26 5.47
C VAL A 196 -13.44 -1.73 6.09
N LEU A 197 -12.42 -1.48 5.26
CA LEU A 197 -11.13 -0.98 5.72
C LEU A 197 -11.29 0.35 6.46
N GLU A 198 -10.73 0.44 7.66
CA GLU A 198 -11.01 1.49 8.65
C GLU A 198 -10.75 2.93 8.19
N HIS A 199 -9.92 3.11 7.17
CA HIS A 199 -9.50 4.39 6.64
C HIS A 199 -9.86 4.54 5.16
N HIS A 200 -10.31 5.74 4.78
CA HIS A 200 -10.49 6.10 3.38
C HIS A 200 -9.16 6.03 2.62
N PHE A 201 -9.25 5.61 1.37
CA PHE A 201 -8.17 5.78 0.41
C PHE A 201 -8.43 7.09 -0.35
N PHE A 202 -7.50 8.02 -0.38
CA PHE A 202 -7.65 9.28 -1.12
C PHE A 202 -6.81 9.29 -2.38
N ARG A 203 -7.39 9.75 -3.48
CA ARG A 203 -6.67 9.98 -4.73
C ARG A 203 -7.32 11.08 -5.55
N ASN A 204 -6.54 12.08 -5.92
CA ASN A 204 -7.00 13.25 -6.66
C ASN A 204 -8.22 13.90 -5.97
N LYS A 205 -9.41 13.85 -6.60
CA LYS A 205 -10.67 14.41 -6.09
C LYS A 205 -11.59 13.37 -5.46
N GLY A 206 -11.14 12.14 -5.25
CA GLY A 206 -11.96 11.05 -4.72
C GLY A 206 -11.45 10.50 -3.39
N ALA A 207 -12.38 10.21 -2.50
CA ALA A 207 -12.17 9.34 -1.35
C ALA A 207 -12.84 8.00 -1.62
N TYR A 208 -12.22 6.89 -1.23
CA TYR A 208 -12.70 5.56 -1.56
C TYR A 208 -12.82 4.74 -0.27
N VAL A 209 -14.02 4.24 -0.02
CA VAL A 209 -14.31 3.28 1.05
C VAL A 209 -14.21 1.89 0.44
N VAL A 210 -13.31 1.05 0.94
CA VAL A 210 -12.94 -0.24 0.32
C VAL A 210 -13.25 -1.37 1.29
N GLY A 211 -13.90 -2.42 0.81
CA GLY A 211 -14.27 -3.54 1.66
C GLY A 211 -14.68 -4.80 0.90
N ARG A 212 -15.30 -5.73 1.63
CA ARG A 212 -15.99 -6.89 1.08
C ARG A 212 -17.32 -7.14 1.79
N ILE A 213 -18.23 -7.76 1.06
CA ILE A 213 -19.49 -8.30 1.56
C ILE A 213 -19.29 -9.81 1.71
N LEU A 214 -19.57 -10.33 2.90
CA LEU A 214 -19.57 -11.75 3.22
C LEU A 214 -21.01 -12.23 3.38
N SER A 215 -21.36 -13.35 2.74
CA SER A 215 -22.62 -14.07 3.00
C SER A 215 -22.49 -15.52 2.55
N GLY A 216 -22.98 -16.46 3.36
CA GLY A 216 -23.02 -17.89 3.01
C GLY A 216 -21.66 -18.47 2.60
N GLY A 217 -20.56 -18.02 3.22
CA GLY A 217 -19.19 -18.43 2.88
C GLY A 217 -18.61 -17.83 1.59
N LYS A 218 -19.37 -16.99 0.88
CA LYS A 218 -18.89 -16.25 -0.30
C LYS A 218 -18.41 -14.85 0.10
N SER A 219 -17.49 -14.31 -0.68
CA SER A 219 -16.93 -12.96 -0.50
C SER A 219 -17.05 -12.16 -1.80
N MET A 220 -17.61 -10.95 -1.73
CA MET A 220 -17.69 -10.00 -2.84
C MET A 220 -16.96 -8.70 -2.48
N PRO A 221 -15.80 -8.40 -3.09
CA PRO A 221 -15.14 -7.11 -2.95
C PRO A 221 -16.04 -5.97 -3.40
N PHE A 222 -15.99 -4.85 -2.70
CA PHE A 222 -16.66 -3.63 -3.13
C PHE A 222 -15.84 -2.36 -2.84
N VAL A 223 -16.14 -1.30 -3.59
CA VAL A 223 -15.62 0.05 -3.33
C VAL A 223 -16.74 1.08 -3.52
N LEU A 224 -16.82 2.05 -2.61
CA LEU A 224 -17.65 3.24 -2.70
C LEU A 224 -16.77 4.48 -2.93
N PRO A 225 -16.70 5.03 -4.15
CA PRO A 225 -16.11 6.32 -4.41
C PRO A 225 -17.03 7.43 -3.89
N ILE A 226 -16.49 8.30 -3.04
CA ILE A 226 -17.14 9.50 -2.52
C ILE A 226 -16.47 10.70 -3.18
N LEU A 227 -17.29 11.54 -3.82
CA LEU A 227 -16.88 12.73 -4.55
C LEU A 227 -17.50 13.99 -3.95
N HIS A 228 -16.88 15.12 -4.24
CA HIS A 228 -17.36 16.43 -3.82
C HIS A 228 -18.35 16.98 -4.86
N ASN A 229 -19.47 17.54 -4.43
CA ASN A 229 -20.50 18.12 -5.32
C ASN A 229 -20.24 19.59 -5.73
N GLU A 230 -19.04 20.10 -5.48
CA GLU A 230 -18.63 21.51 -5.63
C GLU A 230 -19.46 22.56 -4.84
N ALA A 231 -20.55 22.18 -4.17
CA ALA A 231 -21.43 23.04 -3.36
C ALA A 231 -21.21 22.88 -1.84
N GLY A 232 -20.07 22.31 -1.44
CA GLY A 232 -19.69 22.11 -0.04
C GLY A 232 -20.22 20.82 0.61
N GLY A 233 -20.72 19.87 -0.20
CA GLY A 233 -21.13 18.55 0.24
C GLY A 233 -20.48 17.41 -0.54
N VAL A 234 -20.76 16.19 -0.12
CA VAL A 234 -20.27 14.97 -0.77
C VAL A 234 -21.40 14.03 -1.18
N TYR A 235 -21.13 13.15 -2.13
CA TYR A 235 -22.07 12.10 -2.52
C TYR A 235 -21.30 10.82 -2.87
N VAL A 236 -21.97 9.68 -2.76
CA VAL A 236 -21.45 8.40 -3.23
C VAL A 236 -21.75 8.28 -4.72
N ASP A 237 -20.71 8.28 -5.54
CA ASP A 237 -20.84 8.32 -7.01
C ASP A 237 -21.37 6.99 -7.57
N THR A 238 -20.92 5.87 -7.01
CA THR A 238 -21.32 4.51 -7.42
C THR A 238 -20.91 3.48 -6.36
N ILE A 239 -21.35 2.25 -6.52
CA ILE A 239 -20.73 1.07 -5.92
C ILE A 239 -20.07 0.21 -7.01
N LEU A 240 -18.82 -0.20 -6.78
CA LEU A 240 -18.10 -1.12 -7.66
C LEU A 240 -18.03 -2.48 -7.00
N PHE A 241 -18.35 -3.55 -7.73
CA PHE A 241 -18.28 -4.93 -7.25
C PHE A 241 -17.25 -5.76 -8.00
N GLY A 242 -16.63 -6.68 -7.28
CA GLY A 242 -15.79 -7.75 -7.84
C GLY A 242 -14.32 -7.38 -7.98
N ALA A 243 -13.48 -8.41 -7.91
CA ALA A 243 -12.02 -8.29 -7.89
C ALA A 243 -11.47 -7.51 -9.09
N ASP A 244 -12.04 -7.66 -10.28
CA ASP A 244 -11.56 -7.00 -11.50
C ASP A 244 -11.72 -5.47 -11.44
N LYS A 245 -12.92 -4.99 -11.06
CA LYS A 245 -13.19 -3.55 -10.94
C LYS A 245 -12.34 -2.92 -9.84
N VAL A 246 -12.18 -3.61 -8.70
CA VAL A 246 -11.29 -3.16 -7.63
C VAL A 246 -9.83 -3.16 -8.11
N SER A 247 -9.37 -4.18 -8.83
CA SER A 247 -8.00 -4.26 -9.37
C SER A 247 -7.65 -3.08 -10.30
N VAL A 248 -8.61 -2.65 -11.12
CA VAL A 248 -8.45 -1.46 -12.00
C VAL A 248 -8.31 -0.17 -11.19
N LEU A 249 -9.00 -0.03 -10.05
CA LEU A 249 -8.83 1.12 -9.16
C LEU A 249 -7.43 1.16 -8.55
N PHE A 250 -6.83 0.00 -8.26
CA PHE A 250 -5.47 -0.13 -7.73
C PHE A 250 -4.42 -0.35 -8.84
N SER A 251 -4.73 -0.03 -10.10
CA SER A 251 -3.82 -0.18 -11.24
C SER A 251 -2.53 0.66 -11.11
N PHE A 252 -1.41 0.11 -11.60
CA PHE A 252 -0.12 0.82 -11.72
C PHE A 252 -0.18 2.04 -12.67
N THR A 253 -1.20 2.13 -13.52
CA THR A 253 -1.41 3.26 -14.43
C THR A 253 -2.03 4.49 -13.76
N ARG A 254 -2.32 4.42 -12.45
CA ARG A 254 -2.92 5.50 -11.67
C ARG A 254 -1.96 6.02 -10.62
N SER A 255 -2.19 7.25 -10.14
CA SER A 255 -1.48 7.77 -8.96
C SER A 255 -1.76 6.91 -7.73
N TYR A 256 -0.78 6.88 -6.82
CA TYR A 256 -0.88 6.12 -5.57
C TYR A 256 -1.93 6.73 -4.64
N PHE A 257 -2.60 5.87 -3.89
CA PHE A 257 -3.51 6.29 -2.83
C PHE A 257 -2.74 6.86 -1.64
N LEU A 258 -3.35 7.88 -1.02
CA LEU A 258 -3.03 8.34 0.32
C LEU A 258 -3.98 7.57 1.26
N VAL A 259 -3.43 6.65 2.06
CA VAL A 259 -4.18 5.86 3.04
C VAL A 259 -3.38 5.80 4.33
N ASP A 260 -4.03 6.12 5.45
CA ASP A 260 -3.38 5.96 6.75
C ASP A 260 -3.28 4.46 7.05
N ALA A 261 -2.06 3.94 7.08
CA ALA A 261 -1.78 2.54 7.31
C ALA A 261 -0.49 2.44 8.13
N SER A 262 -0.65 2.31 9.45
CA SER A 262 0.47 2.19 10.39
C SER A 262 1.26 0.89 10.20
N ILE A 263 0.56 -0.18 9.84
CA ILE A 263 1.11 -1.49 9.49
C ILE A 263 0.66 -1.84 8.06
N PRO A 264 1.41 -1.41 7.02
CA PRO A 264 0.96 -1.52 5.64
C PRO A 264 0.74 -2.97 5.19
N SER A 265 1.50 -3.92 5.76
CA SER A 265 1.36 -5.34 5.47
C SER A 265 -0.04 -5.89 5.78
N GLN A 266 -0.71 -5.41 6.84
CA GLN A 266 -2.08 -5.81 7.17
C GLN A 266 -3.07 -5.38 6.08
N TYR A 267 -2.95 -4.15 5.60
CA TYR A 267 -3.74 -3.61 4.49
C TYR A 267 -3.47 -4.38 3.19
N VAL A 268 -2.20 -4.63 2.88
CA VAL A 268 -1.80 -5.37 1.67
C VAL A 268 -2.41 -6.77 1.67
N LEU A 269 -2.34 -7.49 2.80
CA LEU A 269 -2.91 -8.84 2.92
C LEU A 269 -4.44 -8.83 2.79
N PHE A 270 -5.12 -7.83 3.38
CA PHE A 270 -6.57 -7.69 3.18
C PHE A 270 -6.91 -7.38 1.72
N LEU A 271 -6.22 -6.41 1.10
CA LEU A 271 -6.41 -6.05 -0.31
C LEU A 271 -6.11 -7.23 -1.26
N GLN A 272 -5.17 -8.10 -0.90
CA GLN A 272 -4.89 -9.30 -1.69
C GLN A 272 -6.02 -10.33 -1.62
N GLN A 273 -6.74 -10.43 -0.49
CA GLN A 273 -7.97 -11.22 -0.42
C GLN A 273 -9.07 -10.64 -1.32
N LEU A 274 -9.06 -9.32 -1.54
CA LEU A 274 -10.00 -8.66 -2.47
C LEU A 274 -9.59 -8.81 -3.94
N MET A 275 -8.30 -8.87 -4.21
CA MET A 275 -7.72 -8.88 -5.56
C MET A 275 -6.64 -9.98 -5.68
N PRO A 276 -7.00 -11.27 -5.65
CA PRO A 276 -6.03 -12.37 -5.53
C PRO A 276 -5.05 -12.47 -6.70
N ALA A 277 -5.47 -12.07 -7.90
CA ALA A 277 -4.63 -12.05 -9.09
C ALA A 277 -3.64 -10.86 -9.12
N LYS A 278 -3.79 -9.87 -8.23
CA LYS A 278 -2.95 -8.67 -8.23
C LYS A 278 -1.66 -8.93 -7.45
N PRO A 279 -0.48 -8.68 -8.03
CA PRO A 279 0.78 -8.90 -7.33
C PRO A 279 0.92 -8.02 -6.07
N ILE A 280 1.45 -8.58 -4.98
CA ILE A 280 1.72 -7.86 -3.73
C ILE A 280 2.55 -6.60 -3.96
N SER A 281 3.55 -6.67 -4.84
CA SER A 281 4.40 -5.54 -5.22
C SER A 281 3.58 -4.36 -5.79
N GLU A 282 2.54 -4.65 -6.55
CA GLU A 282 1.62 -3.63 -7.09
C GLU A 282 0.70 -3.08 -6.00
N ILE A 283 0.24 -3.91 -5.06
CA ILE A 283 -0.61 -3.45 -3.95
C ILE A 283 0.17 -2.47 -3.05
N TYR A 284 1.40 -2.81 -2.65
CA TYR A 284 2.27 -1.88 -1.94
C TYR A 284 2.50 -0.58 -2.71
N SER A 285 2.76 -0.68 -4.01
CA SER A 285 2.97 0.48 -4.86
C SER A 285 1.72 1.35 -4.92
N ALA A 286 0.54 0.76 -5.09
CA ALA A 286 -0.74 1.47 -5.12
C ALA A 286 -1.04 2.21 -3.80
N MET A 287 -0.54 1.72 -2.67
CA MET A 287 -0.62 2.41 -1.37
C MET A 287 0.46 3.49 -1.17
N GLY A 288 1.41 3.63 -2.10
CA GLY A 288 2.50 4.62 -2.07
C GLY A 288 3.85 4.09 -1.60
N TYR A 289 3.96 2.81 -1.25
CA TYR A 289 5.22 2.16 -0.86
C TYR A 289 5.97 1.62 -2.10
N ASN A 290 6.13 2.45 -3.14
CA ASN A 290 6.70 2.04 -4.43
C ASN A 290 8.14 1.49 -4.35
N LYS A 291 8.96 1.99 -3.41
CA LYS A 291 10.31 1.46 -3.16
C LYS A 291 10.26 0.02 -2.63
N HIS A 292 9.35 -0.26 -1.71
CA HIS A 292 9.15 -1.62 -1.22
C HIS A 292 8.50 -2.51 -2.28
N GLY A 293 7.54 -1.98 -3.05
CA GLY A 293 6.98 -2.66 -4.22
C GLY A 293 8.07 -3.12 -5.20
N LYS A 294 9.10 -2.29 -5.44
CA LYS A 294 10.28 -2.68 -6.23
C LYS A 294 11.06 -3.84 -5.60
N THR A 295 11.34 -3.78 -4.29
CA THR A 295 12.04 -4.86 -3.57
C THR A 295 11.27 -6.18 -3.69
N TYR A 296 9.96 -6.13 -3.43
CA TYR A 296 9.10 -7.31 -3.50
C TYR A 296 9.01 -7.87 -4.93
N TYR A 297 8.86 -7.00 -5.94
CA TYR A 297 8.88 -7.41 -7.35
C TYR A 297 10.19 -8.12 -7.72
N HIS A 298 11.34 -7.56 -7.29
CA HIS A 298 12.64 -8.18 -7.54
C HIS A 298 12.73 -9.58 -6.93
N ARG A 299 12.24 -9.77 -5.70
CA ARG A 299 12.18 -11.09 -5.04
C ARG A 299 11.36 -12.09 -5.85
N CYS A 300 10.17 -11.68 -6.32
CA CYS A 300 9.34 -12.52 -7.18
C CYS A 300 10.00 -12.86 -8.51
N ALA A 301 10.55 -11.86 -9.21
CA ALA A 301 11.21 -12.04 -10.51
C ALA A 301 12.43 -12.97 -10.39
N PHE A 302 13.22 -12.83 -9.32
CA PHE A 302 14.37 -13.69 -9.07
C PHE A 302 13.94 -15.14 -8.81
N ARG A 303 12.89 -15.36 -8.01
CA ARG A 303 12.34 -16.71 -7.81
C ARG A 303 11.84 -17.32 -9.11
N HIS A 304 11.12 -16.56 -9.94
CA HIS A 304 10.66 -17.01 -11.26
C HIS A 304 11.83 -17.45 -12.14
N MET A 305 12.89 -16.65 -12.21
CA MET A 305 14.11 -16.99 -12.95
C MET A 305 14.81 -18.24 -12.45
N GLN A 306 14.71 -18.55 -11.16
CA GLN A 306 15.28 -19.77 -10.59
C GLN A 306 14.40 -21.01 -10.77
N SER A 307 13.08 -20.84 -10.86
CA SER A 307 12.12 -21.93 -10.91
C SER A 307 11.64 -22.32 -12.31
N THR A 308 12.01 -21.55 -13.33
CA THR A 308 11.56 -21.75 -14.72
C THR A 308 12.73 -21.93 -15.68
N THR A 309 12.43 -22.44 -16.87
CA THR A 309 13.37 -22.53 -18.00
C THR A 309 13.11 -21.44 -19.05
N ASP A 310 12.26 -20.47 -18.72
CA ASP A 310 11.92 -19.33 -19.57
C ASP A 310 13.19 -18.56 -19.92
N LYS A 311 13.28 -18.08 -21.16
CA LYS A 311 14.44 -17.32 -21.64
C LYS A 311 14.03 -15.87 -21.85
N PHE A 312 14.96 -14.96 -21.64
CA PHE A 312 14.78 -13.59 -22.08
C PHE A 312 14.61 -13.56 -23.62
N ILE A 313 13.45 -13.08 -24.06
CA ILE A 313 13.09 -12.88 -25.46
C ILE A 313 12.77 -11.41 -25.71
N ILE A 314 12.90 -10.96 -26.96
CA ILE A 314 12.39 -9.65 -27.37
C ILE A 314 10.86 -9.67 -27.19
N ALA A 315 10.32 -8.62 -26.56
CA ALA A 315 8.88 -8.55 -26.33
C ALA A 315 8.12 -8.60 -27.67
N PRO A 316 7.03 -9.39 -27.78
CA PRO A 316 6.26 -9.49 -29.01
C PRO A 316 5.61 -8.14 -29.35
N GLY A 317 5.63 -7.78 -30.63
CA GLY A 317 5.09 -6.51 -31.13
C GLY A 317 6.03 -5.81 -32.11
N ILE A 318 5.77 -4.53 -32.38
CA ILE A 318 6.60 -3.71 -33.26
C ILE A 318 7.86 -3.28 -32.52
N LYS A 319 9.03 -3.55 -33.11
CA LYS A 319 10.32 -3.14 -32.55
C LYS A 319 10.39 -1.62 -32.43
N GLY A 320 10.64 -1.13 -31.22
CA GLY A 320 10.84 0.29 -30.96
C GLY A 320 12.14 0.81 -31.56
N MET A 321 12.12 2.04 -32.07
CA MET A 321 13.31 2.72 -32.60
C MET A 321 14.19 3.36 -31.51
N VAL A 322 13.67 3.45 -30.27
CA VAL A 322 14.32 4.13 -29.14
C VAL A 322 14.63 3.16 -27.99
N MET A 323 13.74 2.20 -27.71
CA MET A 323 13.83 1.32 -26.55
C MET A 323 14.04 -0.13 -27.00
N THR A 324 14.98 -0.84 -26.38
CA THR A 324 15.07 -2.30 -26.46
C THR A 324 14.20 -2.90 -25.36
N VAL A 325 13.14 -3.61 -25.74
CA VAL A 325 12.17 -4.20 -24.80
C VAL A 325 12.24 -5.72 -24.87
N PHE A 326 12.38 -6.37 -23.72
CA PHE A 326 12.47 -7.81 -23.58
C PHE A 326 11.61 -8.30 -22.40
N THR A 327 11.23 -9.56 -22.42
CA THR A 327 10.47 -10.27 -21.37
C THR A 327 10.99 -11.69 -21.22
N MET A 328 10.51 -12.41 -20.21
CA MET A 328 10.59 -13.87 -20.15
C MET A 328 9.27 -14.49 -20.58
#